data_AF-A0A8H6FRD3-F1
#
_entry.id   AF-A0A8H6FRD3-F1
#
_cell.length_a   1.000
_cell.length_b   1.000
_cell.length_c   1.000
_cell.angle_alpha   90.00
_cell.angle_beta   90.00
_cell.angle_gamma   90.00
#
_symmetry.space_group_name_H-M   'P 1'
#
loop_
_entity.id
_entity.type
_entity.pdbx_description
1 polymer ?
#
loop_
_entity_poly.entity_id
_entity_poly.type
_entity_poly.pdbx_seq_one_letter_code
_entity_poly.pdbx_strand_id
1 'polypeptide(L)'
;MAWTLLAAAFCFKIPNKSPAHLPVLALFIYLFTAFYSPGEGPVPFTYSAEAFPLFHREVGMSLSVAVNLFFAGILTLVFPRMVAVFGAAGAVGFFAGLNVIALIMIFLWVPETKQRTLEELDYIFAVPTRQHMRYQVTEVLPWAFRYYVLRRNVVLRPLYKFQRPS
;
A
#
# COMPACT_ATOMS: atom_id res chain seq x y z
N MET A 1 -0.64 9.74 0.63
CA MET A 1 0.36 8.98 1.41
C MET A 1 1.79 9.26 0.97
N ALA A 2 2.22 8.88 -0.23
CA ALA A 2 3.61 9.17 -0.67
C ALA A 2 3.89 10.68 -0.81
N TRP A 3 2.94 11.44 -1.38
CA TRP A 3 3.08 12.89 -1.57
C TRP A 3 3.11 13.70 -0.26
N THR A 4 2.43 13.22 0.79
CA THR A 4 2.42 13.89 2.11
C THR A 4 3.77 13.73 2.82
N LEU A 5 4.43 12.57 2.70
CA LEU A 5 5.78 12.36 3.22
C LEU A 5 6.84 13.11 2.41
N LEU A 6 6.67 13.17 1.09
CA LEU A 6 7.55 13.97 0.22
C LEU A 6 7.44 15.47 0.58
N ALA A 7 6.22 15.97 0.79
CA ALA A 7 5.98 17.34 1.25
C ALA A 7 6.58 17.59 2.65
N ALA A 8 6.45 16.64 3.58
CA ALA A 8 7.09 16.71 4.89
C ALA A 8 8.63 16.76 4.77
N ALA A 9 9.23 15.98 3.87
CA ALA A 9 10.68 16.00 3.62
C ALA A 9 11.17 17.35 3.08
N PHE A 10 10.38 18.03 2.24
CA PHE A 10 10.69 19.38 1.79
C PHE A 10 10.51 20.44 2.88
N CYS A 11 9.61 20.22 3.85
CA CYS A 11 9.44 21.13 4.99
C CYS A 11 10.66 21.17 5.91
N PHE A 12 11.42 20.07 6.02
CA PHE A 12 12.68 20.05 6.77
C PHE A 12 13.80 20.91 6.15
N LYS A 13 13.65 21.40 4.91
CA LYS A 13 14.57 22.39 4.33
C LYS A 13 14.27 23.83 4.76
N ILE A 14 13.16 24.07 5.47
CA ILE A 14 12.81 25.38 5.99
C ILE A 14 13.72 25.67 7.21
N PRO A 15 14.32 26.87 7.33
CA PRO A 15 15.20 27.19 8.45
C PRO A 15 14.48 27.06 9.81
N ASN A 16 15.11 26.34 10.75
CA ASN A 16 14.60 26.13 12.12
C ASN A 16 14.32 27.41 12.93
N LYS A 17 14.74 28.59 12.44
CA LYS A 17 14.44 29.89 13.04
C LYS A 17 13.01 30.38 12.79
N SER A 18 12.28 29.80 11.83
CA SER A 18 10.90 30.21 11.55
C SER A 18 9.91 29.49 12.48
N PRO A 19 9.02 30.22 13.19
CA PRO A 19 7.99 29.60 14.03
C PRO A 19 6.99 28.76 13.22
N ALA A 20 6.97 28.91 11.89
CA ALA A 20 6.12 28.13 11.00
C ALA A 20 6.63 26.71 10.70
N HIS A 21 7.88 26.37 11.04
CA HIS A 21 8.48 25.07 10.71
C HIS A 21 7.78 23.89 11.39
N LEU A 22 7.58 23.97 12.71
CA LEU A 22 6.93 22.92 13.51
C LEU A 22 5.47 22.65 13.11
N PRO A 23 4.57 23.66 12.98
CA PRO A 23 3.17 23.40 12.65
C PRO A 23 2.99 22.83 11.23
N VAL A 24 3.79 23.29 10.25
CA VAL A 24 3.70 22.78 8.87
C VAL A 24 4.19 21.34 8.79
N LEU A 25 5.29 20.99 9.48
CA LEU A 25 5.76 19.62 9.57
C LEU A 25 4.73 18.70 10.24
N ALA A 26 4.14 19.14 11.35
CA ALA A 26 3.12 18.39 12.06
C ALA A 26 1.88 18.15 11.18
N LEU A 27 1.42 19.16 10.43
CA LEU A 27 0.29 19.03 9.51
C LEU A 27 0.50 17.90 8.49
N PHE A 28 1.67 17.85 7.84
CA PHE A 28 1.95 16.82 6.84
C PHE A 28 2.11 15.42 7.43
N ILE A 29 2.65 15.30 8.64
CA ILE A 29 2.70 14.03 9.39
C ILE A 29 1.30 13.57 9.77
N TYR A 30 0.44 14.46 10.30
CA TYR A 30 -0.94 14.13 10.63
C TYR A 30 -1.75 13.75 9.39
N LEU A 31 -1.57 14.46 8.27
CA LEU A 31 -2.18 14.09 6.99
C LEU A 31 -1.72 12.70 6.53
N PHE A 32 -0.43 12.37 6.69
CA PHE A 32 0.06 11.03 6.41
C PHE A 32 -0.65 9.97 7.27
N THR A 33 -0.73 10.19 8.59
CA THR A 33 -1.43 9.28 9.52
C THR A 33 -2.91 9.12 9.18
N ALA A 34 -3.59 10.20 8.78
CA ALA A 34 -5.00 10.18 8.39
C ALA A 34 -5.25 9.30 7.16
N PHE A 35 -4.33 9.28 6.19
CA PHE A 35 -4.42 8.38 5.04
C PHE A 35 -3.93 6.95 5.35
N TYR A 36 -2.97 6.79 6.26
CA TYR A 36 -2.45 5.48 6.69
C TYR A 36 -3.50 4.68 7.44
N SER A 37 -4.22 5.32 8.36
CA SER A 37 -5.14 4.66 9.28
C SER A 37 -6.26 3.85 8.61
N PRO A 38 -6.94 4.31 7.53
CA PRO A 38 -7.98 3.51 6.88
C PRO A 38 -7.45 2.53 5.83
N GLY A 39 -6.22 2.72 5.32
CA GLY A 39 -5.64 1.92 4.26
C GLY A 39 -4.66 0.89 4.80
N GLU A 40 -3.37 1.25 4.80
CA GLU A 40 -2.26 0.36 5.18
C GLU A 40 -2.33 -0.15 6.64
N GLY A 41 -3.08 0.53 7.52
CA GLY A 41 -3.26 0.08 8.91
C GLY A 41 -4.00 -1.26 9.01
N PRO A 42 -5.29 -1.35 8.64
CA PRO A 42 -6.09 -2.57 8.79
C PRO A 42 -6.00 -3.52 7.59
N VAL A 43 -5.74 -3.02 6.38
CA VAL A 43 -5.87 -3.81 5.13
C VAL A 43 -4.93 -5.02 5.08
N PRO A 44 -3.64 -4.95 5.47
CA PRO A 44 -2.75 -6.12 5.43
C PRO A 44 -3.20 -7.25 6.37
N PHE A 45 -3.77 -6.90 7.52
CA PHE A 45 -4.29 -7.88 8.48
C PHE A 45 -5.55 -8.56 7.98
N THR A 46 -6.49 -7.79 7.42
CA THR A 46 -7.70 -8.36 6.80
C THR A 46 -7.36 -9.19 5.58
N TYR A 47 -6.43 -8.71 4.75
CA TYR A 47 -5.96 -9.44 3.57
C TYR A 47 -5.29 -10.76 3.93
N SER A 48 -4.47 -10.78 4.98
CA SER A 48 -3.88 -12.03 5.49
C SER A 48 -4.97 -13.02 5.93
N ALA A 49 -6.07 -12.56 6.52
CA ALA A 49 -7.18 -13.44 6.88
C ALA A 49 -7.92 -14.03 5.67
N GLU A 50 -8.00 -13.29 4.56
CA GLU A 50 -8.68 -13.68 3.32
C GLU A 50 -7.79 -14.53 2.41
N ALA A 51 -6.47 -14.35 2.45
CA ALA A 51 -5.52 -15.04 1.58
C ALA A 51 -5.26 -16.50 2.00
N PHE A 52 -5.46 -16.84 3.27
CA PHE A 52 -5.20 -18.20 3.77
C PHE A 52 -6.47 -19.06 3.82
N PRO A 53 -6.38 -20.34 3.36
CA PRO A 53 -7.46 -21.31 3.49
C PRO A 53 -7.86 -21.53 4.95
N LEU A 54 -9.15 -21.80 5.18
CA LEU A 54 -9.74 -21.99 6.52
C LEU A 54 -8.92 -22.93 7.43
N PHE A 55 -8.42 -24.05 6.88
CA PHE A 55 -7.72 -25.08 7.64
C PHE A 55 -6.35 -24.66 8.20
N HIS A 56 -5.68 -23.67 7.60
CA HIS A 56 -4.33 -23.24 8.00
C HIS A 56 -4.26 -21.74 8.29
N ARG A 57 -5.42 -21.08 8.40
CA ARG A 57 -5.51 -19.62 8.55
C ARG A 57 -4.78 -19.12 9.79
N GLU A 58 -4.89 -19.82 10.92
CA GLU A 58 -4.25 -19.41 12.18
C GLU A 58 -2.71 -19.39 12.05
N VAL A 59 -2.14 -20.43 11.42
CA VAL A 59 -0.70 -20.52 11.16
C VAL A 59 -0.25 -19.45 10.17
N GLY A 60 -1.00 -19.22 9.09
CA GLY A 60 -0.70 -18.18 8.11
C GLY A 60 -0.75 -16.77 8.73
N MET A 61 -1.77 -16.50 9.55
CA MET A 61 -1.95 -15.19 10.18
C MET A 61 -0.88 -14.91 11.24
N SER A 62 -0.53 -15.91 12.07
CA SER A 62 0.57 -15.77 13.04
C SER A 62 1.93 -15.54 12.36
N LEU A 63 2.18 -16.19 11.21
CA LEU A 63 3.38 -15.93 10.41
C LEU A 63 3.40 -14.50 9.85
N SER A 64 2.29 -14.02 9.28
CA SER A 64 2.19 -12.62 8.80
C SER A 64 2.49 -11.61 9.92
N VAL A 65 1.95 -11.82 11.13
CA VAL A 65 2.22 -10.96 12.28
C VAL A 65 3.68 -11.07 12.73
N ALA A 66 4.26 -12.27 12.75
CA ALA A 66 5.66 -12.47 13.11
C ALA A 66 6.61 -11.74 12.15
N VAL A 67 6.35 -11.83 10.83
CA VAL A 67 7.13 -11.11 9.81
C VAL A 67 6.98 -9.59 9.99
N ASN A 68 5.76 -9.10 10.21
CA ASN A 68 5.52 -7.68 10.47
C ASN A 68 6.31 -7.16 11.69
N LEU A 69 6.24 -7.86 12.81
CA LEU A 69 6.95 -7.48 14.04
C LEU A 69 8.47 -7.60 13.88
N PHE A 70 8.95 -8.61 13.17
CA PHE A 70 10.37 -8.79 12.87
C PHE A 70 10.94 -7.59 12.10
N PHE A 71 10.27 -7.19 11.01
CA PHE A 71 10.70 -6.01 10.24
C PHE A 71 10.52 -4.70 11.00
N ALA A 72 9.49 -4.57 11.84
CA ALA A 72 9.33 -3.41 12.73
C ALA A 72 10.49 -3.31 13.73
N GLY A 73 10.98 -4.44 14.26
CA GLY A 73 12.16 -4.52 15.11
C GLY A 73 13.43 -4.08 14.39
N ILE A 74 13.68 -4.62 13.19
CA ILE A 74 14.82 -4.22 12.35
C ILE A 74 14.77 -2.72 12.06
N LEU A 75 13.60 -2.20 11.69
CA LEU A 75 13.40 -0.79 11.40
C LEU A 75 13.77 0.08 12.61
N THR A 76 13.33 -0.30 13.80
CA THR A 76 13.63 0.42 15.05
C THR A 76 15.13 0.48 15.34
N LEU A 77 15.89 -0.56 14.99
CA LEU A 77 17.35 -0.61 15.16
C LEU A 77 18.10 0.19 14.08
N VAL A 78 17.61 0.17 12.84
CA VAL A 78 18.26 0.82 11.68
C VAL A 78 17.94 2.32 11.61
N PHE A 79 16.74 2.72 12.04
CA PHE A 79 16.25 4.10 11.90
C PHE A 79 17.16 5.15 12.56
N PRO A 80 17.67 4.97 13.81
CA PRO A 80 18.58 5.95 14.41
C PRO A 80 19.87 6.14 13.60
N ARG A 81 20.44 5.04 13.07
CA ARG A 81 21.63 5.10 12.21
C ARG A 81 21.33 5.81 10.89
N MET A 82 20.15 5.55 10.32
CA MET A 82 19.70 6.19 9.09
C MET A 82 19.53 7.70 9.25
N VAL A 83 18.95 8.16 10.36
CA VAL A 83 18.83 9.59 10.69
C VAL A 83 20.21 10.23 10.91
N ALA A 84 21.16 9.53 11.53
CA ALA A 84 22.51 10.04 11.75
C ALA A 84 23.29 10.28 10.44
N VAL A 85 23.08 9.44 9.42
CA VAL A 85 23.80 9.53 8.13
C VAL A 85 23.06 10.41 7.12
N PHE A 86 21.75 10.25 6.96
CA PHE A 86 20.95 10.93 5.93
C PHE A 86 20.27 12.22 6.42
N GLY A 87 20.27 12.48 7.74
CA GLY A 87 19.44 13.50 8.36
C GLY A 87 17.94 13.12 8.35
N ALA A 88 17.15 13.81 9.18
CA ALA A 88 15.71 13.54 9.31
C ALA A 88 14.95 13.71 7.97
N ALA A 89 15.32 14.73 7.18
CA ALA A 89 14.72 14.98 5.87
C ALA A 89 14.99 13.85 4.87
N GLY A 90 16.24 13.37 4.81
CA GLY A 90 16.65 12.27 3.95
C GLY A 90 16.00 10.95 4.36
N ALA A 91 15.88 10.71 5.67
CA ALA A 91 15.22 9.53 6.21
C ALA A 91 13.73 9.47 5.81
N VAL A 92 12.99 10.55 6.02
CA VAL A 92 11.56 10.65 5.65
C VAL A 92 11.37 10.57 4.13
N GLY A 93 12.25 11.20 3.35
CA GLY A 93 12.23 11.11 1.88
C GLY A 93 12.48 9.70 1.36
N PHE A 94 13.37 8.93 1.99
CA PHE A 94 13.60 7.53 1.66
C PHE A 94 12.35 6.67 1.92
N PHE A 95 11.67 6.85 3.05
CA PHE A 95 10.41 6.16 3.32
C PHE A 95 9.29 6.59 2.35
N ALA A 96 9.27 7.84 1.89
CA ALA A 96 8.35 8.27 0.85
C ALA A 96 8.59 7.48 -0.46
N GLY A 97 9.85 7.27 -0.85
CA GLY A 97 10.21 6.43 -1.99
C GLY A 97 9.78 4.97 -1.80
N LEU A 98 10.04 4.39 -0.62
CA LEU A 98 9.57 3.03 -0.29
C LEU A 98 8.04 2.90 -0.37
N ASN A 99 7.28 3.92 0.05
CA ASN A 99 5.83 3.94 -0.09
C ASN A 99 5.38 3.90 -1.57
N VAL A 100 6.10 4.56 -2.48
CA VAL A 100 5.80 4.50 -3.92
C VAL A 100 6.08 3.11 -4.47
N ILE A 101 7.20 2.50 -4.08
CA ILE A 101 7.54 1.13 -4.50
C ILE A 101 6.48 0.15 -3.94
N ALA A 102 6.09 0.30 -2.68
CA ALA A 102 5.01 -0.51 -2.09
C ALA A 102 3.70 -0.37 -2.85
N LEU A 103 3.31 0.85 -3.24
CA LEU A 103 2.11 1.09 -4.05
C LEU A 103 2.18 0.35 -5.39
N ILE A 104 3.33 0.39 -6.07
CA ILE A 104 3.54 -0.34 -7.34
C ILE A 104 3.44 -1.85 -7.11
N MET A 105 4.04 -2.36 -6.03
CA MET A 105 3.99 -3.77 -5.71
C MET A 105 2.56 -4.23 -5.40
N ILE A 106 1.82 -3.47 -4.59
CA ILE A 106 0.41 -3.76 -4.27
C ILE A 106 -0.41 -3.80 -5.55
N PHE A 107 -0.27 -2.80 -6.43
CA PHE A 107 -1.02 -2.75 -7.69
C PHE A 107 -0.74 -3.94 -8.61
N LEU A 108 0.47 -4.48 -8.61
CA LEU A 108 0.87 -5.58 -9.49
C LEU A 108 0.59 -6.97 -8.89
N TRP A 109 0.84 -7.16 -7.60
CA TRP A 109 0.84 -8.47 -6.96
C TRP A 109 -0.40 -8.79 -6.15
N VAL A 110 -1.14 -7.79 -5.68
CA VAL A 110 -2.27 -8.01 -4.75
C VAL A 110 -3.57 -8.06 -5.55
N PRO A 111 -4.17 -9.25 -5.77
CA PRO A 111 -5.50 -9.34 -6.33
C PRO A 111 -6.55 -8.71 -5.41
N GLU A 112 -7.57 -8.11 -6.02
CA GLU A 112 -8.70 -7.51 -5.32
C GLU A 112 -9.59 -8.60 -4.70
N THR A 113 -9.72 -8.58 -3.38
CA THR A 113 -10.51 -9.55 -2.58
C THR A 113 -11.84 -8.97 -2.09
N LYS A 114 -12.09 -7.66 -2.28
CA LYS A 114 -13.27 -6.98 -1.75
C LYS A 114 -14.59 -7.55 -2.28
N GLN A 115 -15.55 -7.77 -1.38
CA GLN A 115 -16.92 -8.21 -1.66
C GLN A 115 -17.00 -9.58 -2.37
N ARG A 116 -16.04 -10.47 -2.11
CA ARG A 116 -16.01 -11.83 -2.65
C ARG A 116 -16.30 -12.86 -1.56
N THR A 117 -16.95 -13.96 -1.93
CA THR A 117 -17.11 -15.10 -1.03
C THR A 117 -15.79 -15.86 -0.92
N LEU A 118 -15.62 -16.66 0.14
CA LEU A 118 -14.44 -17.50 0.32
C LEU A 118 -14.22 -18.46 -0.86
N GLU A 119 -15.30 -18.96 -1.46
CA GLU A 119 -15.25 -19.84 -2.65
C GLU A 119 -14.77 -19.09 -3.90
N GLU A 120 -15.17 -17.82 -4.06
CA GLU A 120 -14.70 -16.96 -5.15
C GLU A 120 -13.22 -16.56 -4.96
N LEU A 121 -12.76 -16.45 -3.71
CA LEU A 121 -11.36 -16.15 -3.39
C LEU A 121 -10.42 -17.27 -3.80
N ASP A 122 -10.80 -18.53 -3.58
CA ASP A 122 -10.00 -19.68 -4.04
C ASP A 122 -9.78 -19.65 -5.56
N TYR A 123 -10.79 -19.24 -6.33
CA TYR A 123 -10.66 -19.06 -7.78
C TYR A 123 -9.76 -17.87 -8.15
N ILE A 124 -9.82 -16.77 -7.39
CA ILE A 124 -8.98 -15.59 -7.58
C ILE A 124 -7.50 -15.93 -7.36
N PHE A 125 -7.19 -16.67 -6.29
CA PHE A 125 -5.84 -17.09 -5.95
C PHE A 125 -5.31 -18.24 -6.80
N ALA A 126 -6.18 -19.02 -7.45
CA ALA A 126 -5.80 -20.04 -8.43
C ALA A 126 -5.24 -19.43 -9.74
N VAL A 127 -5.55 -18.16 -10.05
CA VAL A 127 -5.01 -17.51 -11.25
C VAL A 127 -3.54 -17.18 -11.04
N PRO A 128 -2.64 -17.57 -11.97
CA PRO A 128 -1.23 -17.25 -11.86
C PRO A 128 -0.99 -15.75 -11.75
N THR A 129 -0.14 -15.35 -10.80
CA THR A 129 0.23 -13.94 -10.57
C THR A 129 0.68 -13.22 -11.83
N ARG A 130 1.39 -13.92 -12.75
CA ARG A 130 1.82 -13.35 -14.03
C ARG A 130 0.65 -12.91 -14.91
N GLN A 131 -0.46 -13.65 -14.88
CA GLN A 131 -1.66 -13.31 -15.63
C GLN A 131 -2.38 -12.11 -15.01
N HIS A 132 -2.43 -12.05 -13.67
CA HIS A 132 -2.95 -10.90 -12.94
C HIS A 132 -2.14 -9.63 -13.23
N MET A 133 -0.81 -9.70 -13.09
CA MET A 133 0.10 -8.59 -13.39
C MET A 133 -0.06 -8.10 -14.84
N ARG A 134 -0.14 -9.02 -15.80
CA ARG A 134 -0.35 -8.66 -17.21
C ARG A 134 -1.66 -7.89 -17.38
N TYR A 135 -2.75 -8.36 -16.78
CA TYR A 135 -4.05 -7.70 -16.83
C TYR A 135 -4.02 -6.30 -16.19
N GLN A 136 -3.37 -6.14 -15.02
CA GLN A 136 -3.22 -4.84 -14.37
C GLN A 136 -2.50 -3.83 -15.27
N VAL A 137 -1.44 -4.28 -15.95
CA VAL A 137 -0.65 -3.42 -16.84
C VAL A 137 -1.34 -3.14 -18.18
N THR A 138 -1.97 -4.14 -18.80
CA THR A 138 -2.50 -3.99 -20.17
C THR A 138 -3.94 -3.51 -20.22
N GLU A 139 -4.75 -3.77 -19.20
CA GLU A 139 -6.17 -3.44 -19.19
C GLU A 139 -6.48 -2.36 -18.15
N VAL A 140 -6.01 -2.50 -16.90
CA VAL A 140 -6.37 -1.58 -15.81
C VAL A 140 -5.66 -0.23 -15.93
N LEU A 141 -4.36 -0.20 -16.21
CA LEU A 141 -3.58 1.04 -16.39
C LEU A 141 -4.15 1.94 -17.52
N PRO A 142 -4.41 1.42 -18.74
CA PRO A 142 -5.01 2.21 -19.81
C PRO A 142 -6.47 2.60 -19.53
N TRP A 143 -7.23 1.73 -18.86
CA TRP A 143 -8.58 2.07 -18.41
C TRP A 143 -8.55 3.22 -17.40
N ALA A 144 -7.71 3.14 -16.37
CA ALA A 144 -7.58 4.17 -15.34
C ALA A 144 -7.18 5.52 -15.96
N PHE A 145 -6.26 5.51 -16.92
CA PHE A 145 -5.91 6.71 -17.67
C PHE A 145 -7.11 7.27 -18.45
N ARG A 146 -7.84 6.43 -19.19
CA ARG A 146 -9.01 6.87 -19.98
C ARG A 146 -10.18 7.34 -19.09
N TYR A 147 -10.34 6.75 -17.92
CA TYR A 147 -11.41 7.07 -17.00
C TYR A 147 -11.08 8.31 -16.16
N TYR A 148 -9.94 8.36 -15.48
CA TYR A 148 -9.58 9.47 -14.60
C TYR A 148 -9.05 10.70 -15.35
N VAL A 149 -8.25 10.51 -16.40
CA VAL A 149 -7.65 11.64 -17.14
C VAL A 149 -8.56 12.10 -18.28
N LEU A 150 -9.08 11.16 -19.09
CA LEU A 150 -9.95 11.51 -20.22
C LEU A 150 -11.45 11.61 -19.87
N ARG A 151 -11.86 11.31 -18.63
CA ARG A 151 -13.27 11.31 -18.17
C ARG A 151 -14.23 10.58 -19.12
N ARG A 152 -13.75 9.53 -19.80
CA ARG A 152 -14.57 8.71 -20.69
C ARG A 152 -15.21 7.57 -19.90
N ASN A 153 -16.52 7.35 -20.11
CA ASN A 153 -17.24 6.21 -19.54
C ASN A 153 -16.85 4.91 -20.25
N VAL A 154 -15.69 4.36 -19.90
CA VAL A 154 -15.21 3.05 -20.36
C VAL A 154 -15.50 2.02 -19.28
N VAL A 155 -16.12 0.89 -19.64
CA VAL A 155 -16.36 -0.22 -18.71
C VAL A 155 -15.10 -1.08 -18.64
N LEU A 156 -14.59 -1.33 -17.43
CA LEU A 156 -13.45 -2.23 -17.20
C LEU A 156 -13.89 -3.69 -17.47
N ARG A 157 -13.12 -4.42 -18.28
CA ARG A 157 -13.42 -5.83 -18.60
C ARG A 157 -13.08 -6.72 -17.40
N PRO A 158 -14.03 -7.44 -16.78
CA PRO A 158 -13.72 -8.23 -15.60
C PRO A 158 -12.77 -9.39 -15.93
N LEU A 159 -11.65 -9.47 -15.20
CA LEU A 159 -10.69 -10.59 -15.30
C LEU A 159 -11.31 -11.91 -14.79
N TYR A 160 -12.10 -11.83 -13.72
CA TYR A 160 -12.79 -12.97 -13.12
C TYR A 160 -14.24 -13.01 -13.58
N LYS A 161 -14.65 -14.10 -14.23
CA LYS A 161 -16.05 -14.34 -14.64
C LYS A 161 -16.71 -15.28 -13.64
N PHE A 162 -17.39 -14.71 -12.65
CA PHE A 162 -18.18 -15.49 -11.70
C PHE A 162 -19.51 -15.92 -12.33
N GLN A 163 -19.88 -17.19 -12.22
CA GLN A 163 -21.23 -17.64 -12.57
C GLN A 163 -22.20 -17.01 -11.58
N ARG A 164 -23.07 -16.10 -12.05
CA ARG A 164 -24.19 -15.63 -11.24
C ARG A 164 -25.15 -16.80 -11.04
N PRO A 165 -25.54 -17.15 -9.80
CA PRO A 165 -26.69 -18.03 -9.62
C PRO A 165 -27.91 -17.31 -10.20
N SER A 166 -28.58 -17.99 -11.14
CA SER A 166 -29.83 -17.58 -11.79
C SER A 166 -30.99 -17.56 -10.79
#